data_AF-A0A161V2S1-F1
#
_entry.id   AF-A0A161V2S1-F1
#
_cell.length_a   1.000
_cell.length_b   1.000
_cell.length_c   1.000
_cell.angle_alpha   90.00
_cell.angle_beta   90.00
_cell.angle_gamma   90.00
#
_symmetry.space_group_name_H-M   'P 1'
#
loop_
_entity.id
_entity.type
_entity.pdbx_description
1 polymer ?
#
loop_
_entity_poly.entity_id
_entity_poly.type
_entity_poly.pdbx_seq_one_letter_code
_entity_poly.pdbx_strand_id
1 'polypeptide(L)'
;MNQKIKIAVIEIIELFRGRLGEEWLNAYRCDAEHGEWGMALENLCMQIEEFDVHLNEQEFQAVCTAGESMGIDPQRWKFLAPQKS
;
A
#
# COMPACT_ATOMS: atom_id res chain seq x y z
N MET A 1 15.00 2.92 -11.06
CA MET A 1 13.96 2.27 -10.23
C MET A 1 13.53 0.98 -10.91
N ASN A 2 13.53 -0.15 -10.19
CA ASN A 2 13.38 -1.50 -10.75
C ASN A 2 11.93 -1.75 -11.22
N GLN A 3 11.71 -2.33 -12.41
CA GLN A 3 10.37 -2.69 -12.89
C GLN A 3 9.59 -3.58 -11.91
N LYS A 4 10.28 -4.41 -11.12
CA LYS A 4 9.65 -5.25 -10.09
C LYS A 4 8.93 -4.44 -9.00
N ILE A 5 9.43 -3.25 -8.65
CA ILE A 5 8.82 -2.38 -7.64
C ILE A 5 7.52 -1.77 -8.18
N LYS A 6 7.47 -1.44 -9.48
CA LYS A 6 6.26 -0.91 -10.13
C LYS A 6 5.10 -1.90 -10.05
N ILE A 7 5.40 -3.17 -10.29
CA ILE A 7 4.42 -4.27 -10.25
C ILE A 7 3.90 -4.45 -8.82
N ALA A 8 4.80 -4.41 -7.83
CA ALA A 8 4.43 -4.63 -6.43
C ALA A 8 3.40 -3.63 -5.89
N VAL A 9 3.50 -2.33 -6.18
CA VAL A 9 2.54 -1.34 -5.65
C VAL A 9 1.15 -1.52 -6.26
N ILE A 10 1.07 -1.76 -7.58
CA ILE A 10 -0.22 -2.01 -8.25
C ILE A 10 -0.84 -3.30 -7.71
N GLU A 11 -0.06 -4.38 -7.57
CA GLU A 11 -0.54 -5.63 -6.98
C GLU A 11 -1.06 -5.44 -5.55
N ILE A 12 -0.35 -4.67 -4.73
CA ILE A 12 -0.79 -4.35 -3.36
C ILE A 12 -2.12 -3.59 -3.38
N ILE A 13 -2.28 -2.57 -4.24
CA ILE A 13 -3.54 -1.83 -4.38
C ILE A 13 -4.71 -2.76 -4.72
N GLU A 14 -4.49 -3.71 -5.62
CA GLU A 14 -5.53 -4.65 -6.04
C GLU A 14 -5.92 -5.65 -4.93
N LEU A 15 -5.05 -5.94 -3.95
CA LEU A 15 -5.40 -6.76 -2.77
C LEU A 15 -6.51 -6.15 -1.90
N PHE A 16 -6.73 -4.84 -1.99
CA PHE A 16 -7.71 -4.13 -1.17
C PHE A 16 -9.03 -3.84 -1.91
N ARG A 17 -9.20 -4.32 -3.15
CA ARG A 17 -10.48 -4.27 -3.86
C ARG A 17 -11.59 -4.94 -3.04
N GLY A 18 -12.75 -4.32 -2.99
CA GLY A 18 -13.87 -4.77 -2.15
C GLY A 18 -13.71 -4.59 -0.63
N ARG A 19 -12.54 -4.13 -0.15
CA ARG A 19 -12.30 -3.73 1.26
C ARG A 19 -12.22 -2.23 1.42
N LEU A 20 -11.74 -1.53 0.39
CA LEU A 20 -11.66 -0.07 0.32
C LEU A 20 -12.51 0.47 -0.84
N GLY A 21 -12.80 1.76 -0.81
CA GLY A 21 -13.57 2.42 -1.86
C GLY A 21 -12.86 2.36 -3.22
N GLU A 22 -13.57 1.87 -4.22
CA GLU A 22 -13.05 1.67 -5.58
C GLU A 22 -12.54 2.96 -6.23
N GLU A 23 -13.14 4.11 -5.91
CA GLU A 23 -12.71 5.42 -6.40
C GLU A 23 -11.29 5.77 -5.95
N TRP A 24 -10.98 5.50 -4.67
CA TRP A 24 -9.67 5.75 -4.07
C TRP A 24 -8.62 4.81 -4.64
N LEU A 25 -8.93 3.51 -4.72
CA LEU A 25 -8.03 2.51 -5.29
C LEU A 25 -7.70 2.81 -6.76
N ASN A 26 -8.69 3.26 -7.55
CA ASN A 26 -8.46 3.66 -8.94
C ASN A 26 -7.56 4.90 -9.03
N ALA A 27 -7.71 5.87 -8.12
CA ALA A 27 -6.84 7.04 -8.07
C ALA A 27 -5.39 6.64 -7.74
N TYR A 28 -5.16 5.82 -6.72
CA TYR A 28 -3.81 5.40 -6.33
C TYR A 28 -3.15 4.54 -7.40
N ARG A 29 -3.93 3.70 -8.09
CA ARG A 29 -3.45 2.93 -9.24
C ARG A 29 -3.02 3.87 -10.37
N CYS A 30 -3.80 4.92 -10.64
CA CYS A 30 -3.45 5.93 -11.63
C CYS A 30 -2.14 6.63 -11.25
N ASP A 31 -1.97 7.06 -10.00
CA ASP A 31 -0.73 7.66 -9.51
C ASP A 31 0.47 6.72 -9.71
N ALA A 32 0.31 5.44 -9.36
CA ALA A 32 1.32 4.42 -9.58
C ALA A 32 1.66 4.23 -11.08
N GLU A 33 0.67 4.24 -11.97
CA GLU A 33 0.92 4.15 -13.42
C GLU A 33 1.70 5.35 -13.97
N HIS A 34 1.55 6.53 -13.36
CA HIS A 34 2.28 7.75 -13.71
C HIS A 34 3.67 7.86 -13.06
N GLY A 35 4.05 6.89 -12.23
CA GLY A 35 5.38 6.85 -11.60
C GLY A 35 5.43 7.37 -10.17
N GLU A 36 4.29 7.81 -9.61
CA GLU A 36 4.16 8.34 -8.26
C GLU A 36 3.95 7.20 -7.24
N TRP A 37 4.79 6.16 -7.29
CA TRP A 37 4.60 4.92 -6.51
C TRP A 37 4.63 5.13 -5.01
N GLY A 38 5.49 6.02 -4.52
CA GLY A 38 5.57 6.33 -3.09
C GLY A 38 4.31 7.01 -2.58
N MET A 39 3.81 7.99 -3.33
CA MET A 39 2.55 8.66 -3.00
C MET A 39 1.36 7.70 -3.06
N ALA A 40 1.30 6.84 -4.07
CA ALA A 40 0.26 5.82 -4.18
C ALA A 40 0.26 4.86 -2.97
N LEU A 41 1.44 4.41 -2.53
CA LEU A 41 1.55 3.54 -1.35
C LEU A 41 1.20 4.27 -0.05
N GLU A 42 1.66 5.51 0.13
CA GLU A 42 1.34 6.31 1.32
C GLU A 42 -0.17 6.58 1.41
N ASN A 43 -0.80 6.97 0.31
CA ASN A 43 -2.26 7.18 0.25
C ASN A 43 -3.03 5.90 0.57
N LEU A 44 -2.60 4.76 0.02
CA LEU A 44 -3.19 3.46 0.37
C LEU A 44 -3.06 3.18 1.87
N CYS A 45 -1.90 3.39 2.48
CA CYS A 45 -1.68 3.13 3.90
C CYS A 45 -2.57 4.02 4.80
N MET A 46 -2.71 5.30 4.46
CA MET A 46 -3.64 6.20 5.15
C MET A 46 -5.09 5.73 5.02
N GLN A 47 -5.51 5.31 3.83
CA GLN A 47 -6.87 4.83 3.60
C GLN A 47 -7.18 3.55 4.38
N ILE A 48 -6.21 2.64 4.49
CA ILE A 48 -6.32 1.42 5.29
C ILE A 48 -6.56 1.78 6.76
N GLU A 49 -5.79 2.73 7.31
CA GLU A 49 -5.96 3.19 8.69
C GLU A 49 -7.28 3.91 8.90
N GLU A 50 -7.65 4.84 8.02
CA GLU A 50 -8.89 5.62 8.13
C GLU A 50 -10.14 4.74 8.14
N PHE A 51 -10.13 3.64 7.38
CA PHE A 51 -11.24 2.69 7.28
C PHE A 51 -11.10 1.49 8.21
N ASP A 52 -10.12 1.50 9.13
CA ASP A 52 -9.85 0.43 10.10
C ASP A 52 -9.73 -0.96 9.44
N VAL A 53 -9.14 -1.00 8.25
CA VAL A 53 -8.93 -2.25 7.51
C VAL A 53 -7.75 -2.99 8.12
N HIS A 54 -8.05 -4.12 8.74
CA HIS A 54 -7.04 -4.96 9.37
C HIS A 54 -6.26 -5.76 8.32
N LEU A 55 -4.93 -5.66 8.36
CA LEU A 55 -4.04 -6.44 7.50
C LEU A 55 -3.69 -7.77 8.16
N ASN A 56 -3.61 -8.83 7.36
CA ASN A 56 -2.94 -10.05 7.78
C ASN A 56 -1.40 -9.91 7.65
N GLU A 57 -0.65 -10.87 8.19
CA GLU A 57 0.82 -10.84 8.16
C GLU A 57 1.40 -10.75 6.75
N GLN A 58 0.79 -11.44 5.77
CA GLN A 58 1.26 -11.45 4.39
C GLN A 58 1.03 -10.09 3.71
N GLU A 59 -0.13 -9.49 3.91
CA GLU A 59 -0.47 -8.15 3.39
C GLU A 59 0.46 -7.10 3.98
N PHE A 60 0.68 -7.14 5.30
CA PHE A 60 1.59 -6.22 5.98
C PHE A 60 3.03 -6.37 5.47
N GLN A 61 3.49 -7.62 5.28
CA GLN A 61 4.83 -7.87 4.74
C GLN A 61 4.98 -7.36 3.30
N ALA A 62 3.93 -7.41 2.49
CA ALA A 62 3.94 -6.85 1.14
C ALA A 62 4.10 -5.32 1.17
N VAL A 63 3.35 -4.63 2.04
CA VAL A 63 3.46 -3.18 2.27
C VAL A 63 4.88 -2.81 2.72
N CYS A 64 5.42 -3.51 3.73
CA CYS A 64 6.79 -3.30 4.21
C CYS A 64 7.82 -3.45 3.08
N THR A 65 7.73 -4.54 2.32
CA THR A 65 8.67 -4.84 1.23
C THR A 65 8.64 -3.76 0.16
N ALA A 66 7.44 -3.28 -0.21
CA ALA A 66 7.29 -2.21 -1.19
C ALA A 66 7.86 -0.87 -0.68
N GLY A 67 7.50 -0.48 0.54
CA GLY A 67 7.96 0.77 1.17
C GLY A 67 9.49 0.81 1.35
N GLU A 68 10.07 -0.27 1.88
CA GLU A 68 11.52 -0.41 2.05
C GLU A 68 12.26 -0.35 0.71
N SER A 69 11.75 -1.02 -0.32
CA SER A 69 12.35 -1.01 -1.66
C SER A 69 12.35 0.37 -2.32
N MET A 70 11.45 1.25 -1.89
CA MET A 70 11.36 2.64 -2.35
C MET A 70 12.10 3.62 -1.44
N GLY A 71 12.65 3.16 -0.30
CA GLY A 71 13.32 4.02 0.68
C GLY A 71 12.38 4.97 1.41
N ILE A 72 11.09 4.63 1.51
CA ILE A 72 10.10 5.42 2.24
C ILE A 72 10.31 5.17 3.74
N ASP A 73 10.00 6.17 4.58
CA ASP A 73 10.10 6.03 6.04
C ASP A 73 9.06 5.02 6.57
N PRO A 74 9.46 3.95 7.27
CA PRO A 74 8.54 2.99 7.87
C PRO A 74 7.48 3.58 8.81
N GLN A 75 7.69 4.80 9.35
CA GLN A 75 6.65 5.51 10.10
C GLN A 75 5.34 5.70 9.29
N ARG A 76 5.42 5.65 7.94
CA ARG A 76 4.27 5.80 7.03
C ARG A 76 3.34 4.58 6.95
N TRP A 77 3.74 3.41 7.45
CA TRP A 77 2.89 2.21 7.43
C TRP A 77 2.98 1.32 8.67
N LYS A 78 3.96 1.52 9.57
CA LYS A 78 4.13 0.66 10.75
C LYS A 78 2.90 0.58 11.67
N PHE A 79 2.02 1.58 11.63
CA PHE A 79 0.77 1.60 12.39
C PHE A 79 -0.22 0.55 11.92
N LEU A 80 -0.04 0.02 10.71
CA LEU A 80 -0.82 -1.09 10.14
C LEU A 80 -0.36 -2.47 10.60
N ALA A 81 0.64 -2.55 11.48
CA ALA A 81 1.17 -3.83 11.94
C ALA A 81 0.05 -4.68 12.58
N PRO A 82 -0.10 -5.95 12.19
CA PRO A 82 -1.10 -6.84 12.77
C PRO A 82 -0.92 -6.90 14.29
N GLN A 83 -2.00 -6.67 15.05
CA GLN A 83 -1.95 -6.83 16.49
C GLN A 83 -1.80 -8.31 16.82
N LYS A 84 -0.80 -8.66 17.63
CA LYS A 84 -0.68 -10.02 18.17
C LYS A 84 -1.92 -10.31 19.02
N SER A 85 -2.77 -11.21 18.53
CA SER A 85 -3.90 -11.76 19.28
C SER A 85 -3.41 -12.61 20.46
#